data_AF-M1DGP3-F1
#
_entry.id   AF-M1DGP3-F1
#
_cell.length_a   1.000
_cell.length_b   1.000
_cell.length_c   1.000
_cell.angle_alpha   90.00
_cell.angle_beta   90.00
_cell.angle_gamma   90.00
#
_symmetry.space_group_name_H-M   'P 1'
#
loop_
_entity.id
_entity.type
_entity.pdbx_description
1 polymer ?
#
loop_
_entity_poly.entity_id
_entity_poly.type
_entity_poly.pdbx_seq_one_letter_code
_entity_poly.pdbx_strand_id
1 'polypeptide(L)'
;MQVFKGLEIVATKITDSEKQGVRHYLLGEIEPDSKFTAEDFCLKSIVYIANILKTQCFPIIVGGSNSYIEKLVQGPVFMFKYKYDSCFIWIDVEQSVLNRRMDTRVDEMVNAGRVDEVRQIFIPDADYTKGIRRSFCVLEMAKQLRAEKNLDGDDE
;
A
#
# COMPACT_ATOMS: atom_id res chain seq x y z
N MET A 1 -2.29 1.03 -1.80
CA MET A 1 -2.49 0.82 -0.36
C MET A 1 -1.56 1.68 0.46
N GLN A 2 -0.24 1.49 0.36
CA GLN A 2 0.75 2.28 1.12
C GLN A 2 0.68 3.80 0.90
N VAL A 3 0.11 4.25 -0.22
CA VAL A 3 -0.11 5.67 -0.52
C VAL A 3 -1.04 6.38 0.47
N PHE A 4 -1.96 5.65 1.12
CA PHE A 4 -2.97 6.23 2.00
C PHE A 4 -2.46 6.43 3.41
N LYS A 5 -2.91 7.49 4.10
CA LYS A 5 -2.63 7.75 5.52
C LYS A 5 -3.25 6.68 6.43
N GLY A 6 -2.60 6.39 7.56
CA GLY A 6 -3.04 5.36 8.50
C GLY A 6 -2.87 3.94 7.98
N LEU A 7 -3.32 2.96 8.77
CA LEU A 7 -3.08 1.53 8.52
C LEU A 7 -1.60 1.20 8.32
N GLU A 8 -0.76 1.61 9.27
CA GLU A 8 0.68 1.41 9.22
C GLU A 8 1.05 -0.08 9.22
N ILE A 9 0.38 -0.87 10.07
CA ILE A 9 0.63 -2.31 10.18
C ILE A 9 0.00 -3.02 8.98
N VAL A 10 -1.30 -2.84 8.75
CA VAL A 10 -2.07 -3.53 7.71
C VAL A 10 -1.53 -3.22 6.31
N ALA A 11 -1.12 -1.99 6.02
CA ALA A 11 -0.52 -1.64 4.74
C ALA A 11 0.98 -1.99 4.67
N THR A 12 1.56 -2.55 5.74
CA THR A 12 2.97 -2.94 5.85
C THR A 12 3.89 -1.80 5.45
N LYS A 13 3.65 -0.61 6.02
CA LYS A 13 4.47 0.56 5.72
C LYS A 13 5.77 0.47 6.49
N ILE A 14 6.84 0.91 5.83
CA ILE A 14 8.15 1.03 6.45
C ILE A 14 8.10 2.12 7.52
N THR A 15 8.61 1.80 8.71
CA THR A 15 8.68 2.71 9.85
C THR A 15 9.76 3.78 9.65
N ASP A 16 9.69 4.90 10.36
CA ASP A 16 10.70 5.94 10.25
C ASP A 16 12.10 5.49 10.70
N SER A 17 12.18 4.53 11.63
CA SER A 17 13.44 3.91 12.03
C SER A 17 14.06 3.09 10.89
N GLU A 18 13.24 2.30 10.19
CA GLU A 18 13.68 1.49 9.04
C GLU A 18 14.02 2.34 7.80
N LYS A 19 13.39 3.51 7.63
CA LYS A 19 13.72 4.45 6.55
C LYS A 19 15.16 4.96 6.64
N GLN A 20 15.77 4.96 7.83
CA GLN A 20 17.16 5.41 8.04
C GLN A 20 17.44 6.81 7.46
N GLY A 21 16.46 7.72 7.56
CA GLY A 21 16.55 9.08 7.03
C GLY A 21 16.36 9.23 5.51
N VAL A 22 16.17 8.13 4.78
CA VAL A 22 15.83 8.17 3.35
C VAL A 22 14.42 8.74 3.19
N ARG A 23 14.27 9.67 2.25
CA ARG A 23 12.96 10.26 1.94
C ARG A 23 12.13 9.31 1.08
N HIS A 24 10.95 8.96 1.57
CA HIS A 24 9.96 8.19 0.82
C HIS A 24 8.85 9.11 0.32
N TYR A 25 8.44 8.91 -0.93
CA TYR A 25 7.32 9.59 -1.56
C TYR A 25 6.18 8.58 -1.78
N LEU A 26 4.95 9.08 -1.90
CA LEU A 26 3.75 8.25 -2.08
C LEU A 26 3.58 7.19 -0.97
N LEU A 27 3.98 7.53 0.25
CA LEU A 27 3.85 6.68 1.43
C LEU A 27 3.10 7.46 2.51
N GLY A 28 1.82 7.13 2.72
CA GLY A 28 1.00 7.84 3.69
C GLY A 28 0.67 9.29 3.33
N GLU A 29 0.62 9.63 2.04
CA GLU A 29 0.36 11.02 1.59
C GLU A 29 -1.11 11.29 1.25
N ILE A 30 -1.88 10.25 0.91
CA ILE A 30 -3.24 10.36 0.37
C ILE A 30 -4.26 10.12 1.48
N GLU A 31 -5.35 10.88 1.50
CA GLU A 31 -6.40 10.69 2.52
C GLU A 31 -7.09 9.32 2.38
N PRO A 32 -7.46 8.66 3.50
CA PRO A 32 -7.98 7.28 3.50
C PRO A 32 -9.18 7.04 2.58
N ASP A 33 -10.08 8.03 2.47
CA ASP A 33 -11.32 7.95 1.69
C ASP A 33 -11.18 8.45 0.25
N SER A 34 -10.00 8.97 -0.11
CA SER A 34 -9.74 9.47 -1.45
C SER A 34 -9.65 8.35 -2.47
N LYS A 35 -10.07 8.65 -3.69
CA LYS A 35 -9.74 7.80 -4.84
C LYS A 35 -8.28 8.02 -5.21
N PHE A 36 -7.57 6.93 -5.50
CA PHE A 36 -6.22 6.97 -6.04
C PHE A 36 -6.13 5.99 -7.20
N THR A 37 -5.84 6.52 -8.38
CA THR A 37 -5.81 5.78 -9.64
C THR A 37 -4.37 5.57 -10.10
N ALA A 38 -4.19 4.71 -11.09
CA ALA A 38 -2.89 4.56 -11.75
C ALA A 38 -2.49 5.83 -12.54
N GLU A 39 -3.44 6.68 -12.97
CA GLU A 39 -3.12 7.98 -13.56
C GLU A 39 -2.52 8.93 -12.52
N ASP A 40 -3.14 9.03 -11.34
CA ASP A 40 -2.65 9.86 -10.24
C ASP A 40 -1.23 9.46 -9.82
N PHE A 41 -0.98 8.14 -9.79
CA PHE A 41 0.36 7.61 -9.56
C PHE A 41 1.36 8.07 -10.60
N CYS A 42 1.02 8.01 -11.90
CA CYS A 42 1.94 8.42 -12.95
C CYS A 42 2.26 9.92 -12.85
N LEU A 43 1.23 10.76 -12.71
CA LEU A 43 1.37 12.20 -12.59
C LEU A 43 2.26 12.58 -11.40
N LYS A 44 2.00 12.02 -10.22
CA LYS A 44 2.82 12.29 -9.02
C LYS A 44 4.23 11.74 -9.15
N SER A 45 4.41 10.54 -9.71
CA SER A 45 5.73 9.93 -9.87
C SER A 45 6.65 10.77 -10.76
N ILE A 46 6.14 11.28 -11.89
CA ILE A 46 6.92 12.14 -12.79
C ILE A 46 7.41 13.40 -12.06
N VAL A 47 6.54 14.04 -11.27
CA VAL A 47 6.88 15.22 -10.47
C VAL A 47 7.96 14.90 -9.44
N TYR A 48 7.81 13.79 -8.71
CA TYR A 48 8.79 13.40 -7.69
C TYR A 48 10.14 13.00 -8.29
N ILE A 49 10.14 12.24 -9.39
CA ILE A 49 11.37 11.90 -10.12
C ILE A 49 12.09 13.17 -10.56
N ALA A 50 11.39 14.13 -11.16
CA ALA A 50 12.00 15.39 -11.58
C ALA A 50 12.60 16.17 -10.40
N ASN A 51 11.94 16.16 -9.23
CA ASN A 51 12.45 16.82 -8.04
C ASN A 51 13.68 16.11 -7.46
N ILE A 52 13.67 14.78 -7.39
CA ILE A 52 14.79 13.96 -6.90
C ILE A 52 16.04 14.16 -7.79
N LEU A 53 15.85 14.19 -9.12
CA LEU A 53 16.95 14.41 -10.06
C LEU A 53 17.54 15.83 -9.93
N LYS A 54 16.72 16.85 -9.63
CA LYS A 54 17.20 18.21 -9.35
C LYS A 54 18.07 18.28 -8.10
N THR A 55 17.84 17.41 -7.12
CA THR A 55 18.67 17.34 -5.90
C THR A 55 19.90 16.44 -6.06
N GLN A 56 20.25 16.04 -7.30
CA GLN A 56 21.36 15.13 -7.62
C GLN A 56 21.26 13.75 -6.93
N CYS A 57 20.05 13.32 -6.61
CA CYS A 57 19.79 11.99 -6.05
C CYS A 57 19.25 11.04 -7.12
N PHE A 58 19.37 9.74 -6.88
CA PHE A 58 18.86 8.71 -7.78
C PHE A 58 17.43 8.29 -7.39
N PRO A 59 16.43 8.43 -8.28
CA PRO A 59 15.07 8.02 -8.00
C PRO A 59 14.93 6.50 -8.06
N ILE A 60 14.42 5.89 -6.98
CA ILE A 60 14.10 4.46 -6.91
C ILE A 60 12.60 4.31 -6.67
N ILE A 61 11.93 3.56 -7.55
CA ILE A 61 10.51 3.21 -7.39
C ILE A 61 10.45 1.80 -6.82
N VAL A 62 9.85 1.65 -5.65
CA VAL A 62 9.71 0.37 -4.94
C VAL A 62 8.23 0.03 -4.76
N GLY A 63 7.85 -1.22 -4.99
CA GLY A 63 6.49 -1.70 -4.76
C GLY A 63 6.20 -3.03 -5.46
N GLY A 64 4.94 -3.49 -5.34
CA GLY A 64 4.46 -4.74 -5.96
C GLY A 64 3.22 -4.58 -6.84
N SER A 65 2.70 -3.36 -7.01
CA SER A 65 1.53 -3.10 -7.86
C SER A 65 1.96 -2.96 -9.33
N ASN A 66 2.25 -4.07 -10.00
CA ASN A 66 2.81 -4.07 -11.35
C ASN A 66 1.97 -3.29 -12.36
N SER A 67 0.64 -3.25 -12.23
CA SER A 67 -0.22 -2.46 -13.10
C SER A 67 0.05 -0.94 -13.05
N TYR A 68 0.54 -0.42 -11.92
CA TYR A 68 0.91 0.99 -11.77
C TYR A 68 2.25 1.28 -12.44
N ILE A 69 3.22 0.38 -12.25
CA ILE A 69 4.54 0.46 -12.90
C ILE A 69 4.41 0.29 -14.41
N GLU A 70 3.63 -0.68 -14.86
CA GLU A 70 3.34 -0.92 -16.27
C GLU A 70 2.71 0.33 -16.91
N LYS A 71 1.69 0.91 -16.27
CA LYS A 71 1.08 2.14 -16.79
C LYS A 71 2.06 3.30 -16.87
N LEU A 72 2.92 3.48 -15.86
CA LEU A 72 3.95 4.53 -15.86
C LEU A 72 4.97 4.34 -16.98
N VAL A 73 5.47 3.11 -17.13
CA VAL A 73 6.60 2.78 -18.01
C VAL A 73 6.17 2.60 -19.46
N GLN A 74 5.03 1.94 -19.70
CA GLN A 74 4.51 1.62 -21.03
C GLN A 74 3.51 2.65 -21.55
N GLY A 75 2.97 3.50 -20.67
CA GLY A 75 1.95 4.48 -21.03
C GLY A 75 2.47 5.50 -22.07
N PRO A 76 1.69 5.77 -23.13
CA PRO A 76 2.12 6.67 -24.21
C PRO A 76 2.14 8.14 -23.76
N VAL A 77 1.41 8.49 -22.70
CA VAL A 77 1.24 9.87 -22.23
C VAL A 77 2.56 10.46 -21.72
N PHE A 78 3.34 9.68 -20.96
CA PHE A 78 4.54 10.18 -20.30
C PHE A 78 5.82 9.90 -21.07
N MET A 79 5.77 8.99 -22.05
CA MET A 79 6.91 8.54 -22.85
C MET A 79 8.11 8.16 -21.97
N PHE A 80 7.84 7.48 -20.85
CA PHE A 80 8.80 7.28 -19.76
C PHE A 80 10.11 6.65 -20.23
N LYS A 81 10.03 5.61 -21.05
CA LYS A 81 11.19 4.91 -21.64
C LYS A 81 12.10 5.78 -22.50
N TYR A 82 11.57 6.86 -23.07
CA TYR A 82 12.37 7.79 -23.87
C TYR A 82 13.03 8.88 -23.02
N LYS A 83 12.53 9.10 -21.80
CA LYS A 83 13.02 10.14 -20.89
C LYS A 83 14.01 9.63 -19.86
N TYR A 84 13.91 8.36 -19.47
CA TYR A 84 14.67 7.80 -18.37
C TYR A 84 15.34 6.50 -18.76
N ASP A 85 16.65 6.43 -18.54
CA ASP A 85 17.38 5.16 -18.55
C ASP A 85 17.02 4.37 -17.28
N SER A 86 16.33 3.25 -17.45
CA SER A 86 15.65 2.55 -16.37
C SER A 86 16.25 1.17 -16.14
N CYS A 87 16.60 0.86 -14.90
CA CYS A 87 17.03 -0.46 -14.47
C CYS A 87 15.89 -1.14 -13.67
N PHE A 88 15.53 -2.37 -14.07
CA PHE A 88 14.52 -3.17 -13.37
C PHE A 88 15.22 -4.28 -12.60
N ILE A 89 15.07 -4.27 -11.27
CA ILE A 89 15.57 -5.30 -10.38
C ILE A 89 14.36 -6.12 -9.93
N TRP A 90 14.34 -7.41 -10.30
CA TRP A 90 13.31 -8.35 -9.86
C TRP A 90 13.88 -9.23 -8.75
N ILE A 91 13.25 -9.18 -7.59
CA ILE A 91 13.53 -10.07 -6.47
C ILE A 91 12.60 -11.26 -6.59
N ASP A 92 13.19 -12.44 -6.80
CA ASP A 92 12.47 -13.70 -6.87
C ASP A 92 12.87 -14.62 -5.71
N VAL A 93 11.94 -15.49 -5.30
CA VAL A 93 12.11 -16.41 -4.18
C VAL A 93 11.30 -17.67 -4.41
N GLU A 94 11.83 -18.79 -3.96
CA GLU A 94 11.15 -20.08 -4.04
C GLU A 94 9.81 -20.05 -3.29
N GLN A 95 8.76 -20.60 -3.91
CA GLN A 95 7.38 -20.44 -3.45
C GLN A 95 7.17 -20.96 -2.03
N SER A 96 7.81 -22.07 -1.65
CA SER A 96 7.68 -22.61 -0.29
C SER A 96 8.33 -21.71 0.77
N VAL A 97 9.47 -21.10 0.44
CA VAL A 97 10.12 -20.08 1.29
C VAL A 97 9.25 -18.84 1.41
N LEU A 98 8.65 -18.36 0.31
CA LEU A 98 7.74 -17.23 0.34
C LEU A 98 6.53 -17.48 1.23
N ASN A 99 5.85 -18.62 1.06
CA ASN A 99 4.67 -18.97 1.84
C ASN A 99 5.00 -19.00 3.33
N ARG A 100 6.09 -19.67 3.72
CA ARG A 100 6.53 -19.73 5.13
C ARG A 100 6.77 -18.34 5.72
N ARG A 101 7.40 -17.44 4.95
CA ARG A 101 7.64 -16.06 5.38
C ARG A 101 6.35 -15.25 5.48
N MET A 102 5.40 -15.46 4.56
CA MET A 102 4.10 -14.78 4.62
C MET A 102 3.32 -15.19 5.87
N ASP A 103 3.29 -16.49 6.20
CA ASP A 103 2.60 -16.98 7.40
C ASP A 103 3.20 -16.35 8.66
N THR A 104 4.52 -16.46 8.82
CA THR A 104 5.25 -15.87 9.96
C THR A 104 4.98 -14.38 10.08
N ARG A 105 5.02 -13.65 8.95
CA ARG A 105 4.77 -12.21 8.94
C ARG A 105 3.34 -11.86 9.32
N VAL A 106 2.35 -12.65 8.90
CA VAL A 106 0.95 -12.43 9.28
C VAL A 106 0.80 -12.57 10.79
N ASP A 107 1.43 -13.56 11.41
CA ASP A 107 1.43 -13.76 12.86
C ASP A 107 2.08 -12.57 13.59
N GLU A 108 3.25 -12.13 13.12
CA GLU A 108 3.94 -10.94 13.64
C GLU A 108 3.05 -9.69 13.56
N MET A 109 2.35 -9.50 12.44
CA MET A 109 1.44 -8.36 12.27
C MET A 109 0.25 -8.44 13.23
N VAL A 110 -0.34 -9.62 13.43
CA VAL A 110 -1.43 -9.80 14.40
C VAL A 110 -0.95 -9.45 15.81
N ASN A 111 0.22 -9.96 16.21
CA ASN A 111 0.83 -9.66 17.50
C ASN A 111 1.17 -8.17 17.67
N ALA A 112 1.50 -7.48 16.58
CA ALA A 112 1.76 -6.05 16.57
C ALA A 112 0.49 -5.18 16.65
N GLY A 113 -0.71 -5.77 16.64
CA GLY A 113 -1.98 -5.04 16.76
C GLY A 113 -2.72 -4.81 15.44
N ARG A 114 -2.45 -5.62 14.40
CA ARG A 114 -3.16 -5.52 13.10
C ARG A 114 -4.69 -5.55 13.24
N VAL A 115 -5.21 -6.38 14.14
CA VAL A 115 -6.66 -6.51 14.36
C VAL A 115 -7.24 -5.22 14.94
N ASP A 116 -6.56 -4.65 15.94
CA ASP A 116 -6.99 -3.41 16.59
C ASP A 116 -6.96 -2.24 15.62
N GLU A 117 -5.95 -2.19 14.75
CA GLU A 117 -5.83 -1.19 13.69
C GLU A 117 -7.02 -1.24 12.72
N VAL A 118 -7.49 -2.44 12.35
CA VAL A 118 -8.69 -2.58 11.51
C VAL A 118 -9.96 -2.22 12.27
N ARG A 119 -10.09 -2.62 13.54
CA ARG A 119 -11.25 -2.28 14.39
C ARG A 119 -11.44 -0.77 14.51
N GLN A 120 -10.35 -0.01 14.63
CA GLN A 120 -10.41 1.46 14.73
C GLN A 120 -11.01 2.15 13.49
N ILE A 121 -10.86 1.55 12.31
CA ILE A 121 -11.38 2.11 11.04
C ILE A 121 -12.66 1.43 10.58
N PHE A 122 -13.12 0.41 11.31
CA PHE A 122 -14.28 -0.38 10.96
C PHE A 122 -15.54 0.45 11.15
N ILE A 123 -16.29 0.58 10.05
CA ILE A 123 -17.61 1.18 10.00
C ILE A 123 -18.53 0.13 9.36
N PRO A 124 -19.59 -0.35 10.05
CA PRO A 124 -20.41 -1.47 9.57
C PRO A 124 -20.95 -1.27 8.16
N ASP A 125 -21.54 -0.09 7.89
CA ASP A 125 -22.27 0.24 6.67
C ASP A 125 -21.45 1.03 5.65
N ALA A 126 -20.12 1.14 5.85
CA ALA A 126 -19.26 1.84 4.90
C ALA A 126 -19.04 1.05 3.60
N ASP A 127 -18.67 1.78 2.55
CA ASP A 127 -18.26 1.21 1.26
C ASP A 127 -16.78 0.76 1.32
N TYR A 128 -16.56 -0.55 1.39
CA TYR A 128 -15.23 -1.15 1.40
C TYR A 128 -14.64 -1.40 0.01
N THR A 129 -15.24 -0.86 -1.06
CA THR A 129 -14.69 -0.97 -2.42
C THR A 129 -13.74 0.18 -2.76
N LYS A 130 -13.62 1.19 -1.90
CA LYS A 130 -12.90 2.44 -2.16
C LYS A 130 -11.78 2.71 -1.15
N GLY A 131 -10.87 3.58 -1.58
CA GLY A 131 -9.81 4.14 -0.73
C GLY A 131 -8.98 3.06 -0.04
N ILE A 132 -8.69 3.29 1.23
CA ILE A 132 -7.91 2.38 2.07
C ILE A 132 -8.70 1.11 2.48
N ARG A 133 -10.04 1.20 2.52
CA ARG A 133 -10.91 0.09 2.97
C ARG A 133 -10.96 -1.08 1.98
N ARG A 134 -10.57 -0.87 0.73
CA ARG A 134 -10.46 -1.92 -0.30
C ARG A 134 -9.33 -2.92 -0.07
N SER A 135 -8.46 -2.68 0.91
CA SER A 135 -7.36 -3.61 1.18
C SER A 135 -7.92 -4.99 1.52
N PHE A 136 -7.31 -6.04 0.97
CA PHE A 136 -7.78 -7.41 1.15
C PHE A 136 -7.92 -7.79 2.63
N CYS A 137 -6.96 -7.36 3.45
CA CYS A 137 -6.99 -7.57 4.88
C CYS A 137 -8.22 -6.93 5.55
N VAL A 138 -8.49 -5.66 5.24
CA VAL A 138 -9.62 -4.95 5.87
C VAL A 138 -10.93 -5.60 5.45
N LEU A 139 -11.05 -6.04 4.20
CA LEU A 139 -12.23 -6.76 3.72
C LEU A 139 -12.49 -8.06 4.49
N GLU A 140 -11.45 -8.86 4.73
CA GLU A 140 -11.60 -10.13 5.42
C GLU A 140 -11.98 -9.93 6.90
N MET A 141 -11.32 -9.00 7.58
CA MET A 141 -11.63 -8.68 8.97
C MET A 141 -12.99 -7.99 9.13
N ALA A 142 -13.40 -7.13 8.19
CA ALA A 142 -14.72 -6.49 8.25
C ALA A 142 -15.87 -7.50 8.20
N LYS A 143 -15.70 -8.66 7.53
CA LYS A 143 -16.70 -9.74 7.56
C LYS A 143 -16.85 -10.32 8.97
N GLN A 144 -15.73 -10.59 9.64
CA GLN A 144 -15.70 -11.13 10.99
C GLN A 144 -16.29 -10.12 12.00
N LEU A 145 -15.88 -8.85 11.94
CA LEU A 145 -16.39 -7.80 12.83
C LEU A 145 -17.90 -7.55 12.66
N ARG A 146 -18.45 -7.72 11.45
CA ARG A 146 -19.90 -7.70 11.22
C ARG A 146 -20.60 -8.89 11.89
N ALA A 147 -20.02 -10.07 11.83
CA ALA A 147 -20.56 -11.26 12.47
C ALA A 147 -20.53 -11.15 14.00
N GLU A 148 -19.44 -10.64 14.59
CA GLU A 148 -19.34 -10.34 16.03
C GLU A 148 -20.48 -9.42 16.49
N LYS A 149 -20.69 -8.30 15.78
CA LYS A 149 -21.75 -7.34 16.13
C LYS A 149 -23.17 -7.92 16.03
N ASN A 150 -23.41 -8.81 15.07
CA ASN A 150 -24.72 -9.44 14.93
C ASN A 150 -25.02 -10.43 16.06
N LEU A 151 -23.99 -11.01 16.69
CA LEU A 151 -24.15 -11.91 17.84
C LEU A 151 -24.46 -11.13 19.12
N ASP A 152 -23.93 -9.92 19.27
CA ASP A 152 -24.20 -9.03 20.42
C ASP A 152 -25.58 -8.34 20.33
N GLY A 153 -26.27 -8.43 19.19
CA GLY A 153 -27.55 -7.77 18.93
C GLY A 153 -28.80 -8.64 19.14
N ASP A 154 -28.64 -9.91 19.50
CA ASP A 154 -29.76 -10.85 19.75
C ASP A 154 -30.14 -10.95 21.25
N ASP A 155 -29.52 -10.13 22.11
CA ASP A 155 -29.76 -10.08 23.58
C ASP A 155 -30.61 -8.86 24.05
N GLU A 156 -31.38 -8.22 23.17
CA GLU A 156 -32.36 -7.16 23.53
C GLU A 156 -33.84 -7.52 23.25
#